data_AF-A0A2A3DVH0-F1
#
_entry.id   AF-A0A2A3DVH0-F1
#
_cell.length_a   1.000
_cell.length_b   1.000
_cell.length_c   1.000
_cell.angle_alpha   90.00
_cell.angle_beta   90.00
_cell.angle_gamma   90.00
#
_symmetry.space_group_name_H-M   'P 1'
#
loop_
_entity.id
_entity.type
_entity.pdbx_description
1 polymer ?
#
loop_
_entity_poly.entity_id
_entity_poly.type
_entity_poly.pdbx_seq_one_letter_code
_entity_poly.pdbx_strand_id
1 'polypeptide(L)'
;MSEYQYYEFQAIDRPLSNTDRQVLRGLSSRARITAASFTNSYEWGDFKGDPDELMARWFDLHLYFANWGTRRLMIKLPARLVDRDRIGAFLAATDDVVLEDAGENVIISISRDELELEYLDDEDSSWLAALAPLRADLLAGDLRLFYLTWLMAVEAAAIAPDAPEPMPGIGPLTEALEAFAAFFGIDHDLVQAAAERRAETAPDGPAPDMARRVVAAMSDAEKTGLLMRVFNGEPNMSAELRAAIRARLEPETTISLGALRKAADLQARAEEIRLARKRAEAELAEAQRRLQAEAAEKARDVRLEALRQRGENVWAEVETEIARRNPAGYDKAAALLSDLSVLAEREGSTEEFRGRLQAIRERHAGKGRFIERLDLLA
;
A
#
# COMPACT_ATOMS: atom_id res chain seq x y z
N MET A 1 -19.42 -13.73 0.88
CA MET A 1 -18.77 -12.58 1.53
C MET A 1 -19.85 -11.54 1.76
N SER A 2 -19.90 -10.90 2.92
CA SER A 2 -20.76 -9.72 3.12
C SER A 2 -20.27 -8.60 2.21
N GLU A 3 -21.19 -7.86 1.62
CA GLU A 3 -20.87 -6.65 0.85
C GLU A 3 -20.19 -5.64 1.78
N TYR A 4 -19.08 -5.03 1.38
CA TYR A 4 -18.44 -3.97 2.14
C TYR A 4 -18.12 -2.80 1.22
N GLN A 5 -18.52 -1.61 1.63
CA GLN A 5 -18.26 -0.35 0.93
C GLN A 5 -17.75 0.71 1.90
N TYR A 6 -16.73 1.46 1.48
CA TYR A 6 -16.18 2.58 2.23
C TYR A 6 -16.30 3.87 1.43
N TYR A 7 -16.73 4.94 2.09
CA TYR A 7 -16.83 6.29 1.54
C TYR A 7 -16.11 7.27 2.47
N GLU A 8 -15.21 8.06 1.92
CA GLU A 8 -14.57 9.16 2.62
C GLU A 8 -14.54 10.40 1.75
N PHE A 9 -14.86 11.55 2.34
CA PHE A 9 -14.82 12.85 1.70
C PHE A 9 -14.07 13.83 2.58
N GLN A 10 -13.31 14.74 1.96
CA GLN A 10 -12.54 15.76 2.64
C GLN A 10 -12.80 17.15 2.05
N ALA A 11 -13.05 18.13 2.91
CA ALA A 11 -13.16 19.54 2.56
C ALA A 11 -11.87 20.26 2.98
N ILE A 12 -11.20 20.87 2.01
CA ILE A 12 -9.87 21.50 2.13
C ILE A 12 -10.00 23.01 2.02
N ASP A 13 -10.66 23.49 0.96
CA ASP A 13 -10.68 24.93 0.65
C ASP A 13 -11.67 25.68 1.56
N ARG A 14 -12.76 25.04 1.93
CA ARG A 14 -13.80 25.61 2.80
C ARG A 14 -14.29 24.60 3.82
N PRO A 15 -14.12 24.85 5.13
CA PRO A 15 -14.72 24.01 6.16
C PRO A 15 -16.26 23.99 6.07
N LEU A 16 -16.84 22.83 6.38
CA LEU A 16 -18.28 22.62 6.45
C LEU A 16 -18.88 23.47 7.58
N SER A 17 -19.88 24.28 7.24
CA SER A 17 -20.67 25.00 8.24
C SER A 17 -21.56 24.05 9.06
N ASN A 18 -22.11 24.54 10.17
CA ASN A 18 -23.05 23.73 10.97
C ASN A 18 -24.29 23.34 10.15
N THR A 19 -24.76 24.24 9.28
CA THR A 19 -25.88 23.97 8.37
C THR A 19 -25.52 22.89 7.35
N ASP A 20 -24.33 22.96 6.75
CA ASP A 20 -23.85 21.94 5.80
C ASP A 20 -23.81 20.55 6.45
N ARG A 21 -23.26 20.47 7.67
CA ARG A 21 -23.20 19.20 8.43
C ARG A 21 -24.57 18.65 8.78
N GLN A 22 -25.56 19.51 9.03
CA GLN A 22 -26.93 19.08 9.31
C GLN A 22 -27.60 18.50 8.07
N VAL A 23 -27.35 19.08 6.88
CA VAL A 23 -27.82 18.52 5.60
C VAL A 23 -27.19 17.15 5.36
N LEU A 24 -25.87 17.02 5.50
CA LEU A 24 -25.15 15.76 5.31
C LEU A 24 -25.60 14.66 6.30
N ARG A 25 -25.93 15.05 7.53
CA ARG A 25 -26.50 14.13 8.54
C ARG A 25 -27.85 13.55 8.12
N GLY A 26 -28.60 14.27 7.28
CA GLY A 26 -29.84 13.78 6.69
C GLY A 26 -29.62 12.69 5.64
N LEU A 27 -28.46 12.69 4.95
CA LEU A 27 -28.10 11.69 3.93
C LEU A 27 -27.54 10.40 4.56
N SER A 28 -26.74 10.53 5.62
CA SER A 28 -26.27 9.38 6.40
C SER A 28 -26.28 9.68 7.89
N SER A 29 -27.10 8.92 8.62
CA SER A 29 -27.14 8.99 10.08
C SER A 29 -25.89 8.38 10.74
N ARG A 30 -25.30 7.36 10.11
CA ARG A 30 -24.15 6.59 10.61
C ARG A 30 -22.80 7.25 10.32
N ALA A 31 -22.72 8.14 9.33
CA ALA A 31 -21.47 8.76 8.93
C ALA A 31 -20.82 9.55 10.08
N ARG A 32 -19.49 9.47 10.20
CA ARG A 32 -18.72 10.42 11.01
C ARG A 32 -18.56 11.70 10.20
N ILE A 33 -19.04 12.82 10.73
CA ILE A 33 -19.01 14.12 10.03
C ILE A 33 -18.31 15.13 10.92
N THR A 34 -17.28 15.79 10.38
CA THR A 34 -16.50 16.82 11.06
C THR A 34 -16.61 18.16 10.30
N ALA A 35 -15.79 19.14 10.66
CA ALA A 35 -15.67 20.38 9.89
C ALA A 35 -15.00 20.18 8.53
N ALA A 36 -14.23 19.12 8.36
CA ALA A 36 -13.38 18.90 7.19
C ALA A 36 -13.58 17.53 6.55
N SER A 37 -14.46 16.68 7.08
CA SER A 37 -14.63 15.32 6.57
C SER A 37 -16.03 14.75 6.75
N PHE A 38 -16.35 13.79 5.89
CA PHE A 38 -17.47 12.86 6.00
C PHE A 38 -16.94 11.46 5.71
N THR A 39 -17.13 10.53 6.63
CA THR A 39 -16.66 9.14 6.49
C THR A 39 -17.78 8.18 6.84
N ASN A 40 -17.95 7.12 6.06
CA ASN A 40 -18.99 6.13 6.28
C ASN A 40 -18.60 4.78 5.68
N SER A 41 -19.03 3.69 6.32
CA SER A 41 -18.91 2.34 5.78
C SER A 41 -20.26 1.61 5.82
N TYR A 42 -20.45 0.70 4.87
CA TYR A 42 -21.67 -0.08 4.71
C TYR A 42 -21.35 -1.56 4.58
N GLU A 43 -22.00 -2.38 5.40
CA GLU A 43 -21.98 -3.85 5.29
C GLU A 43 -23.23 -4.43 4.59
N TRP A 44 -24.27 -3.60 4.45
CA TRP A 44 -25.55 -3.94 3.82
C TRP A 44 -26.21 -2.67 3.28
N GLY A 45 -26.59 -2.70 1.99
CA GLY A 45 -27.20 -1.56 1.31
C GLY A 45 -26.17 -0.54 0.82
N ASP A 46 -26.67 0.62 0.36
CA ASP A 46 -25.87 1.61 -0.36
C ASP A 46 -25.96 3.01 0.25
N PHE A 47 -24.95 3.84 -0.04
CA PHE A 47 -25.00 5.26 0.28
C PHE A 47 -26.13 5.93 -0.51
N LYS A 48 -26.98 6.67 0.20
CA LYS A 48 -28.16 7.31 -0.40
C LYS A 48 -27.87 8.66 -1.06
N GLY A 49 -26.69 9.22 -0.83
CA GLY A 49 -26.27 10.46 -1.47
C GLY A 49 -25.53 10.16 -2.77
N ASP A 50 -25.49 11.16 -3.64
CA ASP A 50 -24.69 11.11 -4.85
C ASP A 50 -23.28 11.70 -4.57
N PRO A 51 -22.20 10.91 -4.67
CA PRO A 51 -20.83 11.41 -4.49
C PRO A 51 -20.49 12.61 -5.39
N ASP A 52 -21.02 12.64 -6.61
CA ASP A 52 -20.75 13.70 -7.58
C ASP A 52 -21.40 15.03 -7.15
N GLU A 53 -22.64 15.00 -6.66
CA GLU A 53 -23.30 16.16 -6.04
C GLU A 53 -22.56 16.64 -4.78
N LEU A 54 -22.10 15.71 -3.96
CA LEU A 54 -21.37 16.01 -2.72
C LEU A 54 -20.04 16.71 -3.02
N MET A 55 -19.30 16.21 -4.00
CA MET A 55 -18.05 16.80 -4.47
C MET A 55 -18.27 18.20 -5.05
N ALA A 56 -19.27 18.37 -5.92
CA ALA A 56 -19.58 19.67 -6.50
C ALA A 56 -19.88 20.73 -5.42
N ARG A 57 -20.60 20.35 -4.37
CA ARG A 57 -21.14 21.29 -3.38
C ARG A 57 -20.25 21.54 -2.16
N TRP A 58 -19.61 20.51 -1.62
CA TRP A 58 -19.01 20.58 -0.27
C TRP A 58 -17.56 20.11 -0.18
N PHE A 59 -17.16 19.11 -0.97
CA PHE A 59 -15.90 18.40 -0.75
C PHE A 59 -14.90 18.61 -1.87
N ASP A 60 -13.62 18.51 -1.55
CA ASP A 60 -12.51 18.71 -2.47
C ASP A 60 -11.82 17.39 -2.86
N LEU A 61 -11.97 16.37 -2.02
CA LEU A 61 -11.51 15.01 -2.27
C LEU A 61 -12.58 13.99 -1.88
N HIS A 62 -12.66 12.91 -2.65
CA HIS A 62 -13.47 11.74 -2.31
C HIS A 62 -12.71 10.46 -2.61
N LEU A 63 -12.78 9.50 -1.70
CA LEU A 63 -12.33 8.12 -1.87
C LEU A 63 -13.50 7.18 -1.69
N TYR A 64 -13.60 6.20 -2.59
CA TYR A 64 -14.50 5.06 -2.46
C TYR A 64 -13.76 3.77 -2.79
N PHE A 65 -14.03 2.72 -2.01
CA PHE A 65 -13.65 1.37 -2.38
C PHE A 65 -14.65 0.35 -1.85
N ALA A 66 -14.78 -0.76 -2.57
CA ALA A 66 -15.60 -1.89 -2.16
C ALA A 66 -14.83 -3.21 -2.21
N ASN A 67 -15.26 -4.18 -1.41
CA ASN A 67 -14.59 -5.47 -1.31
C ASN A 67 -14.80 -6.39 -2.54
N TRP A 68 -15.60 -5.96 -3.51
CA TRP A 68 -15.70 -6.57 -4.85
C TRP A 68 -14.81 -5.90 -5.89
N GLY A 69 -13.91 -5.00 -5.48
CA GLY A 69 -12.82 -4.49 -6.32
C GLY A 69 -13.05 -3.13 -6.95
N THR A 70 -14.23 -2.52 -6.83
CA THR A 70 -14.43 -1.13 -7.30
C THR A 70 -13.64 -0.16 -6.44
N ARG A 71 -12.90 0.74 -7.07
CA ARG A 71 -12.15 1.84 -6.44
C ARG A 71 -12.38 3.13 -7.21
N ARG A 72 -12.56 4.24 -6.49
CA ARG A 72 -12.77 5.56 -7.07
C ARG A 72 -12.06 6.63 -6.23
N LEU A 73 -11.33 7.52 -6.89
CA LEU A 73 -10.74 8.73 -6.33
C LEU A 73 -11.28 9.93 -7.10
N MET A 74 -11.80 10.93 -6.42
CA MET A 74 -12.20 12.19 -7.03
C MET A 74 -11.43 13.36 -6.44
N ILE A 75 -10.96 14.27 -7.30
CA ILE A 75 -10.20 15.46 -6.92
C ILE A 75 -10.84 16.69 -7.56
N LYS A 76 -11.29 17.65 -6.74
CA LYS A 76 -11.83 18.92 -7.20
C LYS A 76 -10.75 20.00 -7.22
N LEU A 77 -10.64 20.67 -8.35
CA LEU A 77 -9.68 21.74 -8.61
C LEU A 77 -10.39 22.99 -9.15
N PRO A 78 -9.93 24.21 -8.83
CA PRO A 78 -10.43 25.41 -9.49
C PRO A 78 -10.13 25.36 -11.00
N ALA A 79 -11.14 25.53 -11.84
CA ALA A 79 -11.03 25.32 -13.29
C ALA A 79 -9.95 26.20 -13.95
N ARG A 80 -9.79 27.43 -13.45
CA ARG A 80 -8.76 28.39 -13.91
C ARG A 80 -7.31 27.98 -13.64
N LEU A 81 -7.08 26.96 -12.81
CA LEU A 81 -5.75 26.41 -12.50
C LEU A 81 -5.48 25.08 -13.19
N VAL A 82 -6.43 24.59 -14.00
CA VAL A 82 -6.34 23.31 -14.68
C VAL A 82 -6.10 23.53 -16.16
N ASP A 83 -4.96 23.04 -16.64
CA ASP A 83 -4.63 23.00 -18.06
C ASP A 83 -5.24 21.75 -18.70
N ARG A 84 -6.44 21.90 -19.27
CA ARG A 84 -7.21 20.79 -19.84
C ARG A 84 -6.56 20.19 -21.07
N ASP A 85 -5.87 21.00 -21.87
CA ASP A 85 -5.23 20.51 -23.09
C ASP A 85 -4.05 19.61 -22.72
N ARG A 86 -3.25 20.01 -21.72
CA ARG A 86 -2.17 19.18 -21.20
C ARG A 86 -2.67 17.90 -20.57
N ILE A 87 -3.75 17.96 -19.77
CA ILE A 87 -4.33 16.77 -19.15
C ILE A 87 -4.92 15.85 -20.23
N GLY A 88 -5.68 16.39 -21.17
CA GLY A 88 -6.35 15.65 -22.23
C GLY A 88 -5.40 14.79 -23.08
N ALA A 89 -4.15 15.22 -23.24
CA ALA A 89 -3.11 14.43 -23.90
C ALA A 89 -2.82 13.08 -23.20
N PHE A 90 -2.99 13.00 -21.88
CA PHE A 90 -2.88 11.75 -21.13
C PHE A 90 -4.16 10.92 -21.19
N LEU A 91 -5.32 11.60 -21.18
CA LEU A 91 -6.63 10.94 -21.06
C LEU A 91 -7.10 10.25 -22.33
N ALA A 92 -6.60 10.64 -23.50
CA ALA A 92 -6.95 9.99 -24.77
C ALA A 92 -6.67 8.47 -24.79
N ALA A 93 -5.92 7.99 -23.81
CA ALA A 93 -5.45 6.62 -23.68
C ALA A 93 -6.30 5.77 -22.69
N THR A 94 -7.22 6.36 -21.93
CA THR A 94 -7.97 5.63 -20.89
C THR A 94 -9.39 6.17 -20.68
N ASP A 95 -10.34 5.26 -20.48
CA ASP A 95 -11.71 5.57 -20.05
C ASP A 95 -11.86 5.60 -18.52
N ASP A 96 -10.79 5.25 -17.77
CA ASP A 96 -10.77 5.20 -16.30
C ASP A 96 -10.82 6.58 -15.64
N VAL A 97 -10.67 7.65 -16.43
CA VAL A 97 -10.54 9.02 -15.95
C VAL A 97 -11.55 9.93 -16.64
N VAL A 98 -12.40 10.57 -15.85
CA VAL A 98 -13.43 11.50 -16.33
C VAL A 98 -13.17 12.90 -15.76
N LEU A 99 -13.31 13.92 -16.61
CA LEU A 99 -13.25 15.33 -16.21
C LEU A 99 -14.64 15.94 -16.31
N GLU A 100 -15.16 16.44 -15.19
CA GLU A 100 -16.50 17.01 -15.10
C GLU A 100 -16.45 18.48 -14.65
N ASP A 101 -17.29 19.30 -15.26
CA ASP A 101 -17.44 20.71 -14.90
C ASP A 101 -18.33 20.88 -13.67
N ALA A 102 -17.83 21.56 -12.65
CA ALA A 102 -18.52 21.83 -11.39
C ALA A 102 -18.48 23.33 -11.08
N GLY A 103 -19.18 24.12 -11.91
CA GLY A 103 -19.23 25.58 -11.78
C GLY A 103 -17.87 26.22 -12.10
N GLU A 104 -17.26 26.89 -11.11
CA GLU A 104 -15.90 27.45 -11.23
C GLU A 104 -14.79 26.41 -11.01
N ASN A 105 -15.17 25.15 -10.77
CA ASN A 105 -14.27 24.03 -10.52
C ASN A 105 -14.39 22.97 -11.61
N VAL A 106 -13.41 22.09 -11.64
CA VAL A 106 -13.40 20.84 -12.40
C VAL A 106 -13.16 19.70 -11.41
N ILE A 107 -13.83 18.57 -11.64
CA ILE A 107 -13.67 17.36 -10.86
C ILE A 107 -13.01 16.32 -11.76
N ILE A 108 -11.87 15.79 -11.31
CA ILE A 108 -11.22 14.64 -11.92
C ILE A 108 -11.71 13.41 -11.16
N SER A 109 -12.39 12.49 -11.83
CA SER A 109 -12.82 11.21 -11.28
C SER A 109 -12.00 10.10 -11.90
N ILE A 110 -11.27 9.35 -11.09
CA ILE A 110 -10.47 8.19 -11.50
C ILE A 110 -11.11 6.95 -10.88
N SER A 111 -11.45 5.97 -11.70
CA SER A 111 -12.10 4.74 -11.28
C SER A 111 -11.44 3.51 -11.88
N ARG A 112 -11.44 2.41 -11.12
CA ARG A 112 -11.06 1.07 -11.61
C ARG A 112 -11.99 0.04 -10.97
N ASP A 113 -12.51 -0.86 -11.78
CA ASP A 113 -13.37 -1.95 -11.34
C ASP A 113 -12.62 -3.29 -11.35
N GLU A 114 -13.22 -4.31 -10.71
CA GLU A 114 -12.77 -5.71 -10.77
C GLU A 114 -11.33 -5.95 -10.28
N LEU A 115 -10.83 -5.14 -9.35
CA LEU A 115 -9.51 -5.36 -8.74
C LEU A 115 -9.53 -6.55 -7.78
N GLU A 116 -8.86 -7.63 -8.15
CA GLU A 116 -8.54 -8.75 -7.27
C GLU A 116 -7.34 -8.39 -6.37
N LEU A 117 -7.62 -7.75 -5.23
CA LEU A 117 -6.59 -7.39 -4.25
C LEU A 117 -6.91 -7.99 -2.88
N GLU A 118 -5.87 -8.29 -2.11
CA GLU A 118 -6.04 -8.67 -0.70
C GLU A 118 -6.86 -7.59 0.00
N TYR A 119 -7.81 -8.03 0.85
CA TYR A 119 -8.76 -7.14 1.51
C TYR A 119 -8.04 -5.93 2.14
N LEU A 120 -8.44 -4.73 1.74
CA LEU A 120 -8.04 -3.50 2.40
C LEU A 120 -8.81 -3.41 3.72
N ASP A 121 -8.12 -3.63 4.85
CA ASP A 121 -8.71 -3.45 6.18
C ASP A 121 -9.00 -1.96 6.42
N ASP A 122 -10.20 -1.64 6.89
CA ASP A 122 -10.67 -0.27 7.08
C ASP A 122 -10.32 0.31 8.44
N GLU A 123 -9.94 -0.53 9.42
CA GLU A 123 -9.60 -0.07 10.77
C GLU A 123 -8.33 0.83 10.80
N ASP A 124 -7.47 0.74 9.77
CA ASP A 124 -6.22 1.52 9.62
C ASP A 124 -6.13 2.35 8.31
N SER A 125 -7.21 2.43 7.53
CA SER A 125 -7.19 2.97 6.16
C SER A 125 -7.05 4.50 6.10
N SER A 126 -5.80 4.99 6.19
CA SER A 126 -5.41 6.39 5.96
C SER A 126 -5.24 6.75 4.47
N TRP A 127 -5.89 6.02 3.57
CA TRP A 127 -5.71 6.14 2.12
C TRP A 127 -5.99 7.55 1.60
N LEU A 128 -7.12 8.17 1.97
CA LEU A 128 -7.42 9.52 1.49
C LEU A 128 -6.41 10.54 2.03
N ALA A 129 -5.90 10.34 3.25
CA ALA A 129 -4.86 11.20 3.81
C ALA A 129 -3.53 11.06 3.05
N ALA A 130 -3.14 9.85 2.64
CA ALA A 130 -1.96 9.60 1.82
C ALA A 130 -2.10 10.13 0.38
N LEU A 131 -3.32 10.13 -0.17
CA LEU A 131 -3.63 10.64 -1.51
C LEU A 131 -3.89 12.15 -1.55
N ALA A 132 -4.23 12.77 -0.41
CA ALA A 132 -4.55 14.19 -0.34
C ALA A 132 -3.48 15.14 -0.93
N PRO A 133 -2.16 14.87 -0.79
CA PRO A 133 -1.12 15.69 -1.41
C PRO A 133 -1.23 15.79 -2.95
N LEU A 134 -1.81 14.79 -3.63
CA LEU A 134 -1.97 14.81 -5.09
C LEU A 134 -2.74 16.04 -5.58
N ARG A 135 -3.69 16.54 -4.78
CA ARG A 135 -4.41 17.78 -5.12
C ARG A 135 -3.45 18.97 -5.20
N ALA A 136 -2.56 19.11 -4.20
CA ALA A 136 -1.59 20.20 -4.18
C ALA A 136 -0.56 20.05 -5.31
N ASP A 137 -0.17 18.82 -5.64
CA ASP A 137 0.74 18.50 -6.74
C ASP A 137 0.11 18.88 -8.10
N LEU A 138 -1.15 18.53 -8.34
CA LEU A 138 -1.90 18.93 -9.55
C LEU A 138 -2.04 20.44 -9.66
N LEU A 139 -2.35 21.14 -8.55
CA LEU A 139 -2.37 22.61 -8.50
C LEU A 139 -0.98 23.22 -8.73
N ALA A 140 0.07 22.50 -8.37
CA ALA A 140 1.45 22.81 -8.69
C ALA A 140 1.86 22.31 -10.08
N GLY A 141 0.92 21.89 -10.93
CA GLY A 141 1.14 21.47 -12.32
C GLY A 141 2.03 20.23 -12.46
N ASP A 142 2.09 19.39 -11.44
CA ASP A 142 2.67 18.06 -11.52
C ASP A 142 1.63 17.11 -12.12
N LEU A 143 1.92 16.60 -13.32
CA LEU A 143 1.02 15.75 -14.09
C LEU A 143 1.37 14.27 -13.99
N ARG A 144 2.32 13.88 -13.13
CA ARG A 144 2.78 12.49 -13.01
C ARG A 144 1.67 11.53 -12.57
N LEU A 145 0.63 12.02 -11.88
CA LEU A 145 -0.58 11.25 -11.59
C LEU A 145 -1.20 10.64 -12.86
N PHE A 146 -1.28 11.43 -13.95
CA PHE A 146 -1.89 10.97 -15.20
C PHE A 146 -1.00 10.00 -15.99
N TYR A 147 0.29 9.96 -15.69
CA TYR A 147 1.14 8.88 -16.19
C TYR A 147 0.79 7.55 -15.51
N LEU A 148 0.48 7.56 -14.21
CA LEU A 148 0.04 6.34 -13.50
C LEU A 148 -1.30 5.84 -14.05
N THR A 149 -2.23 6.72 -14.41
CA THR A 149 -3.47 6.30 -15.10
C THR A 149 -3.20 5.75 -16.50
N TRP A 150 -2.18 6.26 -17.20
CA TRP A 150 -1.73 5.67 -18.45
C TRP A 150 -1.13 4.26 -18.24
N LEU A 151 -0.38 4.02 -17.14
CA LEU A 151 0.11 2.69 -16.79
C LEU A 151 -1.02 1.70 -16.48
N MET A 152 -2.11 2.16 -15.84
CA MET A 152 -3.32 1.34 -15.66
C MET A 152 -3.86 0.84 -17.02
N ALA A 153 -3.92 1.72 -18.01
CA ALA A 153 -4.35 1.36 -19.37
C ALA A 153 -3.35 0.43 -20.08
N VAL A 154 -2.04 0.56 -19.83
CA VAL A 154 -1.02 -0.38 -20.33
C VAL A 154 -1.23 -1.78 -19.75
N GLU A 155 -1.53 -1.90 -18.46
CA GLU A 155 -1.83 -3.20 -17.81
C GLU A 155 -3.11 -3.83 -18.34
N ALA A 156 -4.14 -3.01 -18.54
CA ALA A 156 -5.41 -3.45 -19.11
C ALA A 156 -5.32 -3.80 -20.61
N ALA A 157 -4.12 -3.69 -21.21
CA ALA A 157 -3.87 -3.87 -22.65
C ALA A 157 -4.73 -2.95 -23.54
N ALA A 158 -5.17 -1.80 -23.00
CA ALA A 158 -5.88 -0.76 -23.74
C ALA A 158 -4.93 0.10 -24.60
N ILE A 159 -3.63 0.03 -24.32
CA ILE A 159 -2.57 0.75 -25.04
C ILE A 159 -1.83 -0.17 -25.99
N ALA A 160 -1.59 0.30 -27.22
CA ALA A 160 -0.79 -0.42 -28.20
C ALA A 160 0.66 -0.58 -27.71
N PRO A 161 1.31 -1.75 -27.93
CA PRO A 161 2.68 -1.99 -27.44
C PRO A 161 3.72 -0.98 -27.95
N ASP A 162 3.49 -0.38 -29.11
CA ASP A 162 4.38 0.61 -29.72
C ASP A 162 4.03 2.07 -29.40
N ALA A 163 2.96 2.30 -28.62
CA ALA A 163 2.59 3.64 -28.18
C ALA A 163 3.69 4.25 -27.32
N PRO A 164 4.11 5.50 -27.59
CA PRO A 164 5.07 6.20 -26.75
C PRO A 164 4.46 6.55 -25.39
N GLU A 165 5.29 6.51 -24.35
CA GLU A 165 4.93 7.03 -23.02
C GLU A 165 4.57 8.52 -23.10
N PRO A 166 3.61 9.02 -22.30
CA PRO A 166 3.12 10.40 -22.44
C PRO A 166 4.09 11.46 -21.91
N MET A 167 5.11 11.06 -21.15
CA MET A 167 6.22 11.91 -20.73
C MET A 167 7.49 11.06 -20.51
N PRO A 168 8.70 11.65 -20.47
CA PRO A 168 9.96 10.89 -20.44
C PRO A 168 10.17 9.97 -19.22
N GLY A 169 9.42 10.17 -18.14
CA GLY A 169 9.49 9.39 -16.90
C GLY A 169 8.80 10.09 -15.74
N ILE A 170 8.66 9.38 -14.61
CA ILE A 170 7.92 9.85 -13.44
C ILE A 170 8.75 9.93 -12.15
N GLY A 171 10.03 9.55 -12.21
CA GLY A 171 10.91 9.52 -11.06
C GLY A 171 11.38 10.91 -10.58
N PRO A 172 11.74 11.05 -9.29
CA PRO A 172 11.47 10.11 -8.19
C PRO A 172 10.00 10.14 -7.79
N LEU A 173 9.42 9.01 -7.40
CA LEU A 173 8.03 8.97 -6.92
C LEU A 173 7.92 9.70 -5.57
N THR A 174 6.79 10.38 -5.36
CA THR A 174 6.40 10.89 -4.05
C THR A 174 5.59 9.83 -3.32
N GLU A 175 5.52 9.91 -1.99
CA GLU A 175 4.70 9.00 -1.17
C GLU A 175 3.24 8.97 -1.65
N ALA A 176 2.71 10.10 -2.14
CA ALA A 176 1.35 10.20 -2.66
C ALA A 176 1.17 9.48 -4.01
N LEU A 177 2.19 9.49 -4.89
CA LEU A 177 2.18 8.73 -6.15
C LEU A 177 2.33 7.23 -5.89
N GLU A 178 3.14 6.84 -4.90
CA GLU A 178 3.25 5.44 -4.47
C GLU A 178 1.94 4.95 -3.85
N ALA A 179 1.31 5.76 -2.99
CA ALA A 179 0.00 5.48 -2.42
C ALA A 179 -1.07 5.35 -3.50
N PHE A 180 -1.04 6.17 -4.54
CA PHE A 180 -1.94 6.04 -5.68
C PHE A 180 -1.75 4.72 -6.42
N ALA A 181 -0.51 4.36 -6.74
CA ALA A 181 -0.21 3.09 -7.41
C ALA A 181 -0.68 1.89 -6.60
N ALA A 182 -0.43 1.88 -5.29
CA ALA A 182 -0.91 0.84 -4.38
C ALA A 182 -2.45 0.82 -4.27
N PHE A 183 -3.08 2.00 -4.15
CA PHE A 183 -4.53 2.12 -4.06
C PHE A 183 -5.25 1.76 -5.35
N PHE A 184 -4.64 1.86 -6.53
CA PHE A 184 -5.27 1.37 -7.78
C PHE A 184 -4.75 0.02 -8.25
N GLY A 185 -3.89 -0.64 -7.46
CA GLY A 185 -3.36 -1.96 -7.79
C GLY A 185 -2.50 -1.99 -9.04
N ILE A 186 -1.79 -0.90 -9.33
CA ILE A 186 -0.86 -0.84 -10.45
C ILE A 186 0.35 -1.72 -10.09
N ASP A 187 0.79 -2.53 -11.05
CA ASP A 187 1.96 -3.38 -10.96
C ASP A 187 3.17 -2.56 -10.52
N HIS A 188 3.67 -2.91 -9.34
CA HIS A 188 4.80 -2.24 -8.71
C HIS A 188 6.05 -2.22 -9.59
N ASP A 189 6.33 -3.31 -10.30
CA ASP A 189 7.53 -3.42 -11.13
C ASP A 189 7.39 -2.55 -12.41
N LEU A 190 6.17 -2.37 -12.92
CA LEU A 190 5.85 -1.45 -14.02
C LEU A 190 6.01 0.03 -13.60
N VAL A 191 5.49 0.38 -12.43
CA VAL A 191 5.67 1.72 -11.85
C VAL A 191 7.15 2.01 -11.61
N GLN A 192 7.91 1.03 -11.11
CA GLN A 192 9.35 1.15 -10.92
C GLN A 192 10.08 1.37 -12.26
N ALA A 193 9.75 0.61 -13.31
CA ALA A 193 10.33 0.79 -14.64
C ALA A 193 10.10 2.22 -15.19
N ALA A 194 8.89 2.75 -15.01
CA ALA A 194 8.56 4.13 -15.39
C ALA A 194 9.38 5.16 -14.59
N ALA A 195 9.55 4.92 -13.28
CA ALA A 195 10.26 5.81 -12.35
C ALA A 195 11.80 5.80 -12.50
N GLU A 196 12.40 4.88 -13.24
CA GLU A 196 13.85 4.88 -13.52
C GLU A 196 14.30 6.16 -14.26
N ARG A 197 13.40 6.76 -15.07
CA ARG A 197 13.64 8.05 -15.71
C ARG A 197 13.01 9.17 -14.90
N ARG A 198 13.75 10.26 -14.75
CA ARG A 198 13.26 11.46 -14.07
C ARG A 198 12.21 12.18 -14.90
N ALA A 199 11.19 12.68 -14.22
CA ALA A 199 10.30 13.66 -14.82
C ALA A 199 11.08 14.95 -15.10
N GLU A 200 11.02 15.44 -16.33
CA GLU A 200 11.62 16.73 -16.72
C GLU A 200 10.88 17.92 -16.07
N THR A 201 9.63 17.72 -15.67
CA THR A 201 8.92 18.61 -14.76
C THR A 201 9.44 18.40 -13.33
N ALA A 202 10.48 19.16 -12.96
CA ALA A 202 11.00 19.12 -11.61
C ALA A 202 9.87 19.44 -10.59
N PRO A 203 9.68 18.62 -9.54
CA PRO A 203 8.67 18.86 -8.50
C PRO A 203 8.88 20.18 -7.75
N ASP A 204 10.12 20.71 -7.78
CA ASP A 204 10.50 21.94 -7.07
C ASP A 204 10.05 23.25 -7.75
N GLY A 205 9.39 23.16 -8.92
CA GLY A 205 9.00 24.33 -9.69
C GLY A 205 10.21 25.16 -10.17
N PRO A 206 9.99 26.37 -10.70
CA PRO A 206 11.09 27.22 -11.16
C PRO A 206 12.00 27.60 -9.99
N ALA A 207 13.32 27.60 -10.24
CA ALA A 207 14.32 27.95 -9.24
C ALA A 207 13.96 29.27 -8.52
N PRO A 208 14.18 29.39 -7.20
CA PRO A 208 13.74 30.56 -6.42
C PRO A 208 14.15 31.91 -7.03
N ASP A 209 15.31 31.98 -7.67
CA ASP A 209 15.79 33.19 -8.32
C ASP A 209 15.05 33.53 -9.61
N MET A 210 14.59 32.54 -10.39
CA MET A 210 13.73 32.77 -11.56
C MET A 210 12.35 33.24 -11.12
N ALA A 211 11.78 32.60 -10.10
CA ALA A 211 10.51 33.03 -9.51
C ALA A 211 10.59 34.48 -9.01
N ARG A 212 11.66 34.86 -8.30
CA ARG A 212 11.90 36.23 -7.85
C ARG A 212 11.94 37.24 -9.00
N ARG A 213 12.61 36.92 -10.11
CA ARG A 213 12.66 37.81 -11.29
C ARG A 213 11.28 38.05 -11.87
N VAL A 214 10.48 36.99 -12.02
CA VAL A 214 9.12 37.09 -12.55
C VAL A 214 8.24 37.92 -11.61
N VAL A 215 8.29 37.66 -10.30
CA VAL A 215 7.54 38.42 -9.31
C VAL A 215 7.98 39.90 -9.27
N ALA A 216 9.27 40.18 -9.35
CA ALA A 216 9.80 41.53 -9.39
C ALA A 216 9.29 42.32 -10.61
N ALA A 217 9.20 41.65 -11.76
CA ALA A 217 8.71 42.22 -13.02
C ALA A 217 7.17 42.44 -13.06
N MET A 218 6.41 41.94 -12.08
CA MET A 218 4.97 42.21 -12.00
C MET A 218 4.69 43.68 -11.71
N SER A 219 3.63 44.20 -12.30
CA SER A 219 3.13 45.55 -12.01
C SER A 219 2.64 45.67 -10.56
N ASP A 220 2.64 46.89 -10.03
CA ASP A 220 2.14 47.16 -8.68
C ASP A 220 0.66 46.81 -8.53
N ALA A 221 -0.13 46.95 -9.60
CA ALA A 221 -1.54 46.56 -9.62
C ALA A 221 -1.71 45.04 -9.46
N GLU A 222 -0.92 44.22 -10.16
CA GLU A 222 -0.96 42.76 -10.02
C GLU A 222 -0.51 42.31 -8.63
N LYS A 223 0.59 42.88 -8.12
CA LYS A 223 1.09 42.59 -6.76
C LYS A 223 0.06 42.96 -5.70
N THR A 224 -0.55 44.14 -5.81
CA THR A 224 -1.60 44.59 -4.87
C THR A 224 -2.82 43.69 -4.94
N GLY A 225 -3.27 43.32 -6.14
CA GLY A 225 -4.39 42.39 -6.32
C GLY A 225 -4.13 41.04 -5.65
N LEU A 226 -2.96 40.44 -5.86
CA LEU A 226 -2.59 39.18 -5.20
C LEU A 226 -2.56 39.30 -3.67
N LEU A 227 -1.97 40.37 -3.13
CA LEU A 227 -1.89 40.59 -1.68
C LEU A 227 -3.28 40.81 -1.05
N MET A 228 -4.19 41.51 -1.74
CA MET A 228 -5.56 41.68 -1.25
C MET A 228 -6.34 40.36 -1.23
N ARG A 229 -6.13 39.47 -2.20
CA ARG A 229 -6.75 38.14 -2.23
C ARG A 229 -6.21 37.24 -1.11
N VAL A 230 -4.90 37.31 -0.81
CA VAL A 230 -4.31 36.67 0.37
C VAL A 230 -4.90 37.24 1.67
N PHE A 231 -5.05 38.56 1.77
CA PHE A 231 -5.66 39.22 2.94
C PHE A 231 -7.11 38.77 3.16
N ASN A 232 -7.88 38.59 2.08
CA ASN A 232 -9.25 38.10 2.13
C ASN A 232 -9.35 36.59 2.42
N GLY A 233 -8.22 35.88 2.49
CA GLY A 233 -8.18 34.45 2.79
C GLY A 233 -8.67 33.57 1.65
N GLU A 234 -8.53 34.00 0.38
CA GLU A 234 -8.87 33.15 -0.76
C GLU A 234 -7.98 31.88 -0.79
N PRO A 235 -8.55 30.70 -1.09
CA PRO A 235 -7.79 29.45 -1.15
C PRO A 235 -6.87 29.41 -2.39
N ASN A 236 -5.89 28.51 -2.36
CA ASN A 236 -5.00 28.19 -3.49
C ASN A 236 -4.07 29.32 -4.00
N MET A 237 -4.00 30.48 -3.35
CA MET A 237 -3.19 31.64 -3.80
C MET A 237 -1.72 31.30 -4.15
N SER A 238 -1.09 30.42 -3.35
CA SER A 238 0.28 29.95 -3.62
C SER A 238 0.38 29.16 -4.92
N ALA A 239 -0.61 28.32 -5.23
CA ALA A 239 -0.67 27.57 -6.47
C ALA A 239 -0.89 28.49 -7.68
N GLU A 240 -1.77 29.49 -7.55
CA GLU A 240 -1.98 30.46 -8.63
C GLU A 240 -0.73 31.23 -8.98
N LEU A 241 0.01 31.67 -7.95
CA LEU A 241 1.26 32.40 -8.15
C LEU A 241 2.28 31.51 -8.86
N ARG A 242 2.40 30.23 -8.45
CA ARG A 242 3.28 29.26 -9.13
C ARG A 242 2.85 29.02 -10.58
N ALA A 243 1.56 28.89 -10.84
CA ALA A 243 1.02 28.73 -12.19
C ALA A 243 1.32 29.96 -13.07
N ALA A 244 1.08 31.17 -12.56
CA ALA A 244 1.36 32.42 -13.26
C ALA A 244 2.87 32.62 -13.53
N ILE A 245 3.72 32.23 -12.57
CA ILE A 245 5.17 32.27 -12.77
C ILE A 245 5.58 31.28 -13.85
N ARG A 246 5.07 30.04 -13.82
CA ARG A 246 5.35 29.03 -14.84
C ARG A 246 4.95 29.50 -16.23
N ALA A 247 3.72 29.99 -16.39
CA ALA A 247 3.22 30.49 -17.68
C ALA A 247 4.08 31.62 -18.28
N ARG A 248 4.78 32.40 -17.44
CA ARG A 248 5.73 33.44 -17.89
C ARG A 248 7.15 32.92 -18.14
N LEU A 249 7.46 31.74 -17.62
CA LEU A 249 8.76 31.11 -17.75
C LEU A 249 8.81 30.05 -18.83
N GLU A 250 7.70 29.44 -19.24
CA GLU A 250 7.71 28.41 -20.28
C GLU A 250 8.31 28.97 -21.58
N PRO A 251 9.52 28.54 -21.99
CA PRO A 251 9.84 28.52 -23.41
C PRO A 251 8.99 27.42 -24.06
N GLU A 252 8.73 27.49 -25.37
CA GLU A 252 8.15 26.37 -26.12
C GLU A 252 9.09 25.14 -26.04
N THR A 253 9.02 24.39 -24.96
CA THR A 253 9.76 23.14 -24.81
C THR A 253 9.06 22.08 -25.65
N THR A 254 9.51 21.98 -26.90
CA THR A 254 9.23 20.85 -27.78
C THR A 254 9.93 19.64 -27.17
N ILE A 255 9.18 18.81 -26.44
CA ILE A 255 9.65 17.48 -26.02
C ILE A 255 9.95 16.71 -27.31
N SER A 256 11.21 16.30 -27.49
CA SER A 256 11.59 15.48 -28.64
C SER A 256 10.95 14.10 -28.50
N LEU A 257 9.86 13.87 -29.24
CA LEU A 257 9.10 12.61 -29.27
C LEU A 257 9.98 11.38 -29.58
N GLY A 258 11.15 11.56 -30.20
CA GLY A 258 12.09 10.49 -30.52
C GLY A 258 12.86 9.90 -29.33
N ALA A 259 12.70 10.44 -28.11
CA ALA A 259 13.38 9.96 -26.89
C ALA A 259 12.47 9.17 -25.92
N LEU A 260 11.16 9.08 -26.21
CA LEU A 260 10.16 8.44 -25.34
C LEU A 260 10.20 6.91 -25.50
N ARG A 261 10.12 6.17 -24.39
CA ARG A 261 9.99 4.72 -24.40
C ARG A 261 8.62 4.30 -24.89
N LYS A 262 8.52 3.10 -25.46
CA LYS A 262 7.23 2.50 -25.82
C LYS A 262 6.64 1.74 -24.64
N ALA A 263 5.33 1.50 -24.65
CA ALA A 263 4.66 0.67 -23.65
C ALA A 263 5.32 -0.72 -23.51
N ALA A 264 5.70 -1.35 -24.64
CA ALA A 264 6.40 -2.63 -24.64
C ALA A 264 7.79 -2.58 -23.96
N ASP A 265 8.52 -1.47 -24.11
CA ASP A 265 9.83 -1.31 -23.47
C ASP A 265 9.68 -1.24 -21.95
N LEU A 266 8.63 -0.55 -21.46
CA LEU A 266 8.31 -0.47 -20.04
C LEU A 266 7.88 -1.82 -19.47
N GLN A 267 7.02 -2.56 -20.18
CA GLN A 267 6.60 -3.91 -19.77
C GLN A 267 7.77 -4.89 -19.75
N ALA A 268 8.65 -4.86 -20.75
CA ALA A 268 9.85 -5.69 -20.76
C ALA A 268 10.77 -5.36 -19.59
N ARG A 269 10.98 -4.06 -19.30
CA ARG A 269 11.77 -3.62 -18.16
C ARG A 269 11.15 -4.03 -16.82
N ALA A 270 9.83 -3.96 -16.70
CA ALA A 270 9.10 -4.41 -15.52
C ALA A 270 9.31 -5.91 -15.26
N GLU A 271 9.29 -6.75 -16.30
CA GLU A 271 9.56 -8.18 -16.15
C GLU A 271 11.00 -8.46 -15.70
N GLU A 272 11.99 -7.72 -16.21
CA GLU A 272 13.37 -7.82 -15.72
C GLU A 272 13.48 -7.48 -14.23
N ILE A 273 12.82 -6.40 -13.80
CA ILE A 273 12.76 -5.98 -12.39
C ILE A 273 12.11 -7.07 -11.54
N ARG A 274 10.97 -7.62 -11.99
CA ARG A 274 10.23 -8.69 -11.31
C ARG A 274 11.07 -9.94 -11.12
N LEU A 275 11.78 -10.37 -12.16
CA LEU A 275 12.66 -11.54 -12.10
C LEU A 275 13.83 -11.31 -11.14
N ALA A 276 14.42 -10.12 -11.12
CA ALA A 276 15.48 -9.76 -10.19
C ALA A 276 14.98 -9.78 -8.72
N ARG A 277 13.80 -9.19 -8.47
CA ARG A 277 13.15 -9.18 -7.15
C ARG A 277 12.88 -10.59 -6.63
N LYS A 278 12.24 -11.44 -7.45
CA LYS A 278 11.96 -12.85 -7.08
C LYS A 278 13.21 -13.65 -6.76
N ARG A 279 14.31 -13.42 -7.50
CA ARG A 279 15.61 -14.06 -7.21
C ARG A 279 16.16 -13.61 -5.86
N ALA A 280 16.17 -12.31 -5.59
CA ALA A 280 16.63 -11.76 -4.33
C ALA A 280 15.79 -12.26 -3.12
N GLU A 281 14.46 -12.32 -3.27
CA GLU A 281 13.56 -12.87 -2.25
C GLU A 281 13.84 -14.35 -1.97
N ALA A 282 14.06 -15.16 -3.02
CA ALA A 282 14.39 -16.57 -2.88
C ALA A 282 15.74 -16.79 -2.17
N GLU A 283 16.76 -15.99 -2.52
CA GLU A 283 18.07 -16.02 -1.87
C GLU A 283 17.96 -15.64 -0.38
N LEU A 284 17.19 -14.59 -0.05
CA LEU A 284 16.96 -14.19 1.33
C LEU A 284 16.21 -15.27 2.13
N ALA A 285 15.18 -15.87 1.55
CA ALA A 285 14.42 -16.95 2.17
C ALA A 285 15.27 -18.22 2.37
N GLU A 286 16.20 -18.52 1.46
CA GLU A 286 17.15 -19.61 1.65
C GLU A 286 18.17 -19.30 2.75
N ALA A 287 18.72 -18.09 2.78
CA ALA A 287 19.64 -17.67 3.83
C ALA A 287 18.98 -17.71 5.22
N GLN A 288 17.73 -17.23 5.33
CA GLN A 288 16.96 -17.31 6.58
C GLN A 288 16.70 -18.76 7.01
N ARG A 289 16.34 -19.65 6.07
CA ARG A 289 16.16 -21.09 6.36
C ARG A 289 17.44 -21.75 6.87
N ARG A 290 18.59 -21.43 6.26
CA ARG A 290 19.90 -21.93 6.71
C ARG A 290 20.22 -21.47 8.13
N LEU A 291 20.04 -20.18 8.42
CA LEU A 291 20.25 -19.64 9.77
C LEU A 291 19.31 -20.27 10.81
N GLN A 292 18.04 -20.47 10.48
CA GLN A 292 17.09 -21.15 11.35
C GLN A 292 17.46 -22.61 11.58
N ALA A 293 17.91 -23.33 10.55
CA ALA A 293 18.37 -24.71 10.67
C ALA A 293 19.61 -24.82 11.58
N GLU A 294 20.62 -23.96 11.38
CA GLU A 294 21.80 -23.91 12.24
C GLU A 294 21.47 -23.56 13.69
N ALA A 295 20.54 -22.61 13.90
CA ALA A 295 20.08 -22.25 15.24
C ALA A 295 19.32 -23.40 15.91
N ALA A 296 18.47 -24.11 15.16
CA ALA A 296 17.75 -25.29 15.64
C ALA A 296 18.69 -26.43 15.98
N GLU A 297 19.73 -26.67 15.18
CA GLU A 297 20.77 -27.65 15.44
C GLU A 297 21.55 -27.32 16.72
N LYS A 298 22.03 -26.09 16.86
CA LYS A 298 22.71 -25.62 18.09
C LYS A 298 21.81 -25.73 19.31
N ALA A 299 20.53 -25.36 19.20
CA ALA A 299 19.57 -25.48 20.29
C ALA A 299 19.31 -26.94 20.68
N ARG A 300 19.29 -27.85 19.70
CA ARG A 300 19.20 -29.30 19.94
C ARG A 300 20.45 -29.80 20.66
N ASP A 301 21.65 -29.42 20.23
CA ASP A 301 22.89 -29.84 20.89
C ASP A 301 22.98 -29.33 22.33
N VAL A 302 22.60 -28.07 22.60
CA VAL A 302 22.52 -27.53 23.97
C VAL A 302 21.51 -28.30 24.83
N ARG A 303 20.35 -28.67 24.27
CA ARG A 303 19.35 -29.47 24.98
C ARG A 303 19.87 -30.86 25.32
N LEU A 304 20.49 -31.54 24.36
CA LEU A 304 21.08 -32.86 24.57
C LEU A 304 22.19 -32.79 25.63
N GLU A 305 23.04 -31.77 25.60
CA GLU A 305 24.08 -31.55 26.61
C GLU A 305 23.50 -31.28 28.00
N ALA A 306 22.42 -30.50 28.11
CA ALA A 306 21.72 -30.29 29.37
C ALA A 306 21.10 -31.59 29.92
N LEU A 307 20.54 -32.44 29.05
CA LEU A 307 20.02 -33.76 29.45
C LEU A 307 21.15 -34.67 29.92
N ARG A 308 22.31 -34.65 29.25
CA ARG A 308 23.52 -35.37 29.67
C ARG A 308 23.92 -35.02 31.09
N GLN A 309 23.98 -33.73 31.41
CA GLN A 309 24.36 -33.24 32.74
C GLN A 309 23.35 -33.60 33.84
N ARG A 310 22.07 -33.77 33.48
CA ARG A 310 21.00 -34.13 34.43
C ARG A 310 20.93 -35.64 34.71
N GLY A 311 21.45 -36.49 33.83
CA GLY A 311 21.58 -37.94 34.04
C GLY A 311 20.31 -38.62 34.54
N GLU A 312 20.39 -39.33 35.67
CA GLU A 312 19.27 -40.06 36.29
C GLU A 312 18.04 -39.20 36.61
N ASN A 313 18.21 -37.89 36.82
CA ASN A 313 17.09 -37.00 37.13
C ASN A 313 16.12 -36.86 35.95
N VAL A 314 16.59 -37.06 34.71
CA VAL A 314 15.73 -37.03 33.51
C VAL A 314 14.79 -38.24 33.50
N TRP A 315 15.29 -39.42 33.87
CA TRP A 315 14.48 -40.64 33.96
C TRP A 315 13.39 -40.54 35.04
N ALA A 316 13.69 -39.90 36.18
CA ALA A 316 12.70 -39.61 37.21
C ALA A 316 11.64 -38.57 36.75
N GLU A 317 12.04 -37.59 35.94
CA GLU A 317 11.11 -36.63 35.33
C GLU A 317 10.17 -37.32 34.34
N VAL A 318 10.69 -38.21 33.48
CA VAL A 318 9.88 -39.04 32.56
C VAL A 318 8.80 -39.81 33.33
N GLU A 319 9.17 -40.51 34.40
CA GLU A 319 8.24 -41.23 35.28
C GLU A 319 7.17 -40.30 35.90
N THR A 320 7.57 -39.09 36.30
CA THR A 320 6.67 -38.08 36.88
C THR A 320 5.67 -37.56 35.85
N GLU A 321 6.10 -37.27 34.62
CA GLU A 321 5.22 -36.80 33.54
C GLU A 321 4.26 -37.90 33.08
N ILE A 322 4.70 -39.16 33.05
CA ILE A 322 3.84 -40.33 32.78
C ILE A 322 2.82 -40.55 33.93
N ALA A 323 3.17 -40.19 35.16
CA ALA A 323 2.27 -40.30 36.31
C ALA A 323 1.12 -39.27 36.29
N ARG A 324 1.27 -38.13 35.59
CA ARG A 324 0.25 -37.07 35.49
C ARG A 324 -1.00 -37.46 34.68
N ARG A 325 -0.93 -38.55 33.89
CA ARG A 325 -2.06 -39.14 33.15
C ARG A 325 -2.84 -38.14 32.27
N ASN A 326 -2.15 -37.21 31.62
CA ASN A 326 -2.76 -36.25 30.70
C ASN A 326 -2.00 -36.21 29.35
N PRO A 327 -2.62 -35.70 28.28
CA PRO A 327 -1.97 -35.60 26.97
C PRO A 327 -0.63 -34.84 27.01
N ALA A 328 -0.58 -33.65 27.59
CA ALA A 328 0.65 -32.85 27.60
C ALA A 328 1.84 -33.56 28.31
N GLY A 329 1.58 -34.29 29.39
CA GLY A 329 2.59 -35.04 30.13
C GLY A 329 3.12 -36.24 29.35
N TYR A 330 2.24 -36.96 28.63
CA TYR A 330 2.69 -38.03 27.74
C TYR A 330 3.51 -37.50 26.56
N ASP A 331 3.14 -36.36 25.97
CA ASP A 331 3.92 -35.75 24.87
C ASP A 331 5.30 -35.32 25.37
N LYS A 332 5.37 -34.73 26.57
CA LYS A 332 6.63 -34.34 27.20
C LYS A 332 7.52 -35.54 27.55
N ALA A 333 6.95 -36.60 28.12
CA ALA A 333 7.68 -37.83 28.44
C ALA A 333 8.24 -38.51 27.18
N ALA A 334 7.44 -38.54 26.11
CA ALA A 334 7.81 -39.12 24.83
C ALA A 334 8.94 -38.32 24.15
N ALA A 335 8.90 -36.98 24.20
CA ALA A 335 9.97 -36.11 23.72
C ALA A 335 11.29 -36.32 24.50
N LEU A 336 11.24 -36.41 25.83
CA LEU A 336 12.43 -36.68 26.66
C LEU A 336 13.05 -38.06 26.36
N LEU A 337 12.24 -39.09 26.13
CA LEU A 337 12.72 -40.43 25.77
C LEU A 337 13.35 -40.46 24.37
N SER A 338 12.83 -39.68 23.42
CA SER A 338 13.43 -39.50 22.09
C SER A 338 14.77 -38.77 22.15
N ASP A 339 14.89 -37.71 22.95
CA ASP A 339 16.17 -37.02 23.15
C ASP A 339 17.20 -37.92 23.86
N LEU A 340 16.76 -38.76 24.82
CA LEU A 340 17.62 -39.75 25.50
C LEU A 340 18.09 -40.89 24.58
N SER A 341 17.27 -41.32 23.61
CA SER A 341 17.70 -42.34 22.64
C SER A 341 18.82 -41.82 21.74
N VAL A 342 18.68 -40.59 21.24
CA VAL A 342 19.71 -39.88 20.46
C VAL A 342 21.01 -39.74 21.25
N LEU A 343 20.91 -39.42 22.55
CA LEU A 343 22.08 -39.32 23.42
C LEU A 343 22.75 -40.68 23.64
N ALA A 344 21.96 -41.74 23.86
CA ALA A 344 22.48 -43.10 24.03
C ALA A 344 23.16 -43.65 22.77
N GLU A 345 22.67 -43.30 21.58
CA GLU A 345 23.36 -43.60 20.31
C GLU A 345 24.69 -42.88 20.18
N ARG A 346 24.77 -41.59 20.57
CA ARG A 346 26.03 -40.82 20.55
C ARG A 346 27.07 -41.34 21.56
N GLU A 347 26.63 -41.86 22.71
CA GLU A 347 27.51 -42.36 23.77
C GLU A 347 27.81 -43.87 23.67
N GLY A 348 27.16 -44.59 22.75
CA GLY A 348 27.30 -46.05 22.59
C GLY A 348 26.62 -46.86 23.70
N SER A 349 25.68 -46.28 24.44
CA SER A 349 24.94 -46.88 25.57
C SER A 349 23.54 -47.36 25.18
N THR A 350 23.31 -47.63 23.89
CA THR A 350 22.00 -47.99 23.32
C THR A 350 21.34 -49.22 23.98
N GLU A 351 22.11 -50.21 24.41
CA GLU A 351 21.58 -51.40 25.10
C GLU A 351 21.06 -51.08 26.50
N GLU A 352 21.73 -50.18 27.22
CA GLU A 352 21.28 -49.72 28.54
C GLU A 352 19.99 -48.89 28.41
N PHE A 353 19.94 -48.00 27.42
CA PHE A 353 18.72 -47.25 27.09
C PHE A 353 17.56 -48.19 26.74
N ARG A 354 17.78 -49.20 25.89
CA ARG A 354 16.74 -50.16 25.48
C ARG A 354 16.22 -50.95 26.69
N GLY A 355 17.10 -51.39 27.59
CA GLY A 355 16.72 -52.05 28.83
C GLY A 355 15.86 -51.16 29.75
N ARG A 356 16.24 -49.88 29.91
CA ARG A 356 15.48 -48.91 30.72
C ARG A 356 14.13 -48.55 30.10
N LEU A 357 14.09 -48.35 28.78
CA LEU A 357 12.84 -48.10 28.04
C LEU A 357 11.87 -49.27 28.15
N GLN A 358 12.37 -50.51 28.08
CA GLN A 358 11.57 -51.71 28.25
C GLN A 358 10.98 -51.81 29.67
N ALA A 359 11.76 -51.50 30.71
CA ALA A 359 11.27 -51.45 32.09
C ALA A 359 10.15 -50.39 32.28
N ILE A 360 10.24 -49.24 31.61
CA ILE A 360 9.18 -48.21 31.62
C ILE A 360 7.93 -48.69 30.90
N ARG A 361 8.07 -49.35 29.74
CA ARG A 361 6.95 -49.97 29.01
C ARG A 361 6.24 -51.02 29.87
N GLU A 362 6.97 -51.89 30.55
CA GLU A 362 6.41 -52.91 31.43
C GLU A 362 5.68 -52.30 32.64
N ARG A 363 6.27 -51.27 33.28
CA ARG A 363 5.70 -50.59 34.44
C ARG A 363 4.43 -49.80 34.11
N HIS A 364 4.32 -49.27 32.89
CA HIS A 364 3.17 -48.46 32.44
C HIS A 364 2.30 -49.14 31.38
N ALA A 365 2.38 -50.47 31.26
CA ALA A 365 1.63 -51.25 30.27
C ALA A 365 0.10 -51.02 30.32
N GLY A 366 -0.43 -50.65 31.49
CA GLY A 366 -1.85 -50.30 31.67
C GLY A 366 -2.27 -48.92 31.12
N LYS A 367 -1.35 -48.12 30.56
CA LYS A 367 -1.62 -46.77 30.03
C LYS A 367 -1.57 -46.77 28.49
N GLY A 368 -2.61 -47.32 27.85
CA GLY A 368 -2.65 -47.53 26.38
C GLY A 368 -2.30 -46.30 25.54
N ARG A 369 -2.83 -45.12 25.85
CA ARG A 369 -2.54 -43.86 25.12
C ARG A 369 -1.08 -43.40 25.19
N PHE A 370 -0.34 -43.79 26.23
CA PHE A 370 1.09 -43.49 26.33
C PHE A 370 1.93 -44.48 25.50
N ILE A 371 1.54 -45.77 25.50
CA ILE A 371 2.18 -46.79 24.67
C ILE A 371 1.99 -46.47 23.18
N GLU A 372 0.78 -46.08 22.76
CA GLU A 372 0.53 -45.61 21.38
C GLU A 372 1.45 -44.46 20.96
N ARG A 373 1.76 -43.52 21.86
CA ARG A 373 2.65 -42.38 21.59
C ARG A 373 4.13 -42.78 21.54
N LEU A 374 4.52 -43.80 22.30
CA LEU A 374 5.87 -44.38 22.24
C LEU A 374 6.08 -45.17 20.95
N ASP A 375 5.06 -45.89 20.49
CA ASP A 375 5.11 -46.68 19.26
C ASP A 375 5.16 -45.79 18.00
N LEU A 376 4.69 -44.54 18.10
CA LEU A 376 4.81 -43.52 17.04
C LEU A 376 6.19 -42.85 16.97
N LEU A 377 7.06 -43.07 17.96
CA LEU A 377 8.41 -42.48 18.04
C LEU A 377 9.54 -43.48 17.72
N ALA A 378 9.24 -44.77 17.65
CA ALA A 378 10.16 -45.83 17.20
C ALA A 378 10.08 -45.98 15.68
#